data_AF-A0A7K5PLA2-F1
#
_entry.id   AF-A0A7K5PLA2-F1
#
_cell.length_a   1.000
_cell.length_b   1.000
_cell.length_c   1.000
_cell.angle_alpha   90.00
_cell.angle_beta   90.00
_cell.angle_gamma   90.00
#
_symmetry.space_group_name_H-M   'P 1'
#
loop_
_entity.id
_entity.type
_entity.pdbx_description
1 polymer ?
#
loop_
_entity_poly.entity_id
_entity_poly.type
_entity_poly.pdbx_seq_one_letter_code
_entity_poly.pdbx_strand_id
1 'polypeptide(L)'
;MWTAVCLAMYLFGTRAEITQTQSLVVREDENATLKCSQNNGHSSMYWYLQQQGKAMQLIYYSYGANQKEEGDIPAGFQANRPNLAEFYLDILSVKLNHSAVYFCASSLDTTLQSHLLSLHK
;
A
#
# COMPACT_ATOMS: atom_id res chain seq x y z
N MET A 1 -16.93 39.72 26.94
CA MET A 1 -16.05 39.90 25.76
C MET A 1 -14.85 38.95 25.84
N TRP A 2 -15.06 37.64 26.04
CA TRP A 2 -13.99 36.61 26.14
C TRP A 2 -14.49 35.19 25.77
N THR A 3 -15.58 35.04 25.00
CA THR A 3 -16.11 33.71 24.63
C THR A 3 -15.80 33.30 23.19
N ALA A 4 -15.12 34.15 22.40
CA ALA A 4 -14.95 33.92 20.96
C ALA A 4 -13.66 33.17 20.56
N VAL A 5 -12.74 32.89 21.49
CA VAL A 5 -11.42 32.32 21.12
C VAL A 5 -11.39 30.79 21.16
N CYS A 6 -12.28 30.12 21.88
CA CYS A 6 -12.23 28.66 22.05
C CYS A 6 -12.89 27.84 20.93
N LEU A 7 -13.62 28.44 19.99
CA LEU A 7 -14.29 27.71 18.90
C LEU A 7 -13.48 27.67 17.59
N ALA A 8 -12.32 28.33 17.53
CA ALA A 8 -11.53 28.45 16.31
C ALA A 8 -10.38 27.42 16.17
N MET A 9 -10.37 26.35 16.98
CA MET A 9 -9.28 25.34 16.96
C MET A 9 -9.72 23.94 16.51
N TYR A 10 -10.92 23.78 15.97
CA TYR A 10 -11.48 22.46 15.63
C TYR A 10 -11.36 22.04 14.16
N LEU A 11 -10.53 22.69 13.36
CA LEU A 11 -10.35 22.31 11.95
C LEU A 11 -8.86 22.35 11.62
N PHE A 12 -8.40 21.39 10.82
CA PHE A 12 -6.99 21.09 10.49
C PHE A 12 -6.27 20.06 11.39
N GLY A 13 -6.97 18.98 11.75
CA GLY A 13 -6.33 17.67 11.74
C GLY A 13 -6.70 16.97 10.43
N THR A 14 -5.88 17.03 9.39
CA THR A 14 -6.04 16.10 8.26
C THR A 14 -5.78 14.70 8.81
N ARG A 15 -6.81 13.85 8.87
CA ARG A 15 -6.60 12.45 9.22
C ARG A 15 -5.64 11.88 8.17
N ALA A 16 -4.47 11.46 8.62
CA ALA A 16 -3.58 10.58 7.88
C ALA A 16 -4.39 9.37 7.45
N GLU A 17 -4.71 9.26 6.16
CA GLU A 17 -5.60 8.23 5.67
C GLU A 17 -4.99 7.56 4.44
N ILE A 18 -4.80 6.25 4.55
CA ILE A 18 -4.61 5.37 3.41
C ILE A 18 -5.99 4.88 3.00
N THR A 19 -6.35 5.13 1.75
CA THR A 19 -7.59 4.64 1.13
C THR A 19 -7.22 3.64 0.05
N GLN A 20 -7.89 2.49 0.00
CA GLN A 20 -7.66 1.48 -1.02
C GLN A 20 -8.98 0.90 -1.56
N THR A 21 -8.91 0.19 -2.69
CA THR A 21 -10.02 -0.62 -3.20
C THR A 21 -10.51 -1.57 -2.11
N GLN A 22 -11.75 -1.40 -1.65
CA GLN A 22 -12.29 -2.13 -0.49
C GLN A 22 -12.53 -3.62 -0.80
N SER A 23 -13.16 -3.89 -1.94
CA SER A 23 -13.47 -5.25 -2.39
C SER A 23 -13.62 -5.26 -3.90
N LEU A 24 -13.15 -6.32 -4.55
CA LEU A 24 -13.29 -6.52 -5.99
C LEU A 24 -13.56 -8.01 -6.25
N VAL A 25 -14.60 -8.30 -7.01
CA VAL A 25 -14.94 -9.66 -7.44
C VAL A 25 -14.92 -9.66 -8.97
N VAL A 26 -14.07 -10.51 -9.53
CA VAL A 26 -13.85 -10.65 -10.97
C VAL A 26 -13.85 -12.14 -11.34
N ARG A 27 -14.03 -12.45 -12.63
CA ARG A 27 -13.92 -13.83 -13.11
C ARG A 27 -12.46 -14.19 -13.34
N GLU A 28 -12.18 -15.49 -13.39
CA GLU A 28 -10.86 -15.94 -13.86
C GLU A 28 -10.59 -15.43 -15.29
N ASP A 29 -9.31 -15.25 -15.60
CA ASP A 29 -8.79 -14.71 -16.87
C ASP A 29 -9.11 -13.23 -17.14
N GLU A 30 -9.95 -12.58 -16.34
CA GLU A 30 -10.14 -11.13 -16.40
C GLU A 30 -8.95 -10.39 -15.77
N ASN A 31 -8.80 -9.11 -16.11
CA ASN A 31 -7.83 -8.23 -15.46
C ASN A 31 -8.49 -7.49 -14.30
N ALA A 32 -7.72 -7.23 -13.25
CA ALA A 32 -8.15 -6.46 -12.09
C ALA A 32 -7.12 -5.37 -11.77
N THR A 33 -7.59 -4.23 -11.26
CA THR A 33 -6.74 -3.14 -10.80
C THR A 33 -7.14 -2.75 -9.38
N LEU A 34 -6.19 -2.80 -8.47
CA LEU A 34 -6.31 -2.28 -7.11
C LEU A 34 -5.66 -0.90 -7.04
N LYS A 35 -6.35 0.05 -6.42
CA LYS A 35 -5.86 1.40 -6.19
C LYS A 35 -5.59 1.59 -4.72
N CYS A 36 -4.46 2.24 -4.41
CA CYS A 36 -4.18 2.79 -3.10
C CYS A 36 -3.86 4.27 -3.22
N SER A 37 -4.34 5.08 -2.28
CA SER A 37 -4.06 6.50 -2.18
C SER A 37 -3.72 6.91 -0.75
N GLN A 38 -2.83 7.89 -0.60
CA GLN A 38 -2.40 8.45 0.68
C GLN A 38 -2.32 9.98 0.62
N ASN A 39 -2.54 10.65 1.76
CA ASN A 39 -2.48 12.11 1.90
C ASN A 39 -1.39 12.60 2.89
N ASN A 40 -0.51 11.69 3.31
CA ASN A 40 0.55 11.90 4.28
C ASN A 40 1.86 12.44 3.69
N GLY A 41 1.97 12.54 2.37
CA GLY A 41 3.24 12.91 1.72
C GLY A 41 4.34 11.84 1.88
N HIS A 42 3.95 10.60 2.22
CA HIS A 42 4.88 9.49 2.35
C HIS A 42 5.57 9.18 1.02
N SER A 43 6.90 9.03 1.06
CA SER A 43 7.72 8.67 -0.08
C SER A 43 7.42 7.24 -0.51
N SER A 44 7.34 6.35 0.47
CA SER A 44 7.27 4.92 0.26
C SER A 44 5.84 4.39 0.31
N MET A 45 5.49 3.47 -0.60
CA MET A 45 4.25 2.69 -0.51
C MET A 45 4.50 1.24 -0.88
N TYR A 46 3.62 0.37 -0.37
CA TYR A 46 3.77 -1.07 -0.41
C TYR A 46 2.43 -1.71 -0.76
N TRP A 47 2.48 -2.78 -1.53
CA TRP A 47 1.37 -3.70 -1.75
C TRP A 47 1.72 -5.06 -1.17
N TYR A 48 0.88 -5.54 -0.26
CA TYR A 48 0.98 -6.87 0.34
C TYR A 48 -0.22 -7.72 -0.05
N LEU A 49 0.02 -9.02 -0.13
CA LEU A 49 -1.01 -10.05 -0.26
C LEU A 49 -1.06 -10.87 1.03
N GLN A 50 -2.25 -11.12 1.55
CA GLN A 50 -2.48 -12.06 2.65
C GLN A 50 -3.53 -13.10 2.24
N GLN A 51 -3.07 -14.34 2.06
CA GLN A 51 -3.97 -15.48 1.96
C GLN A 51 -4.42 -15.93 3.35
N GLN A 52 -5.59 -16.54 3.44
CA GLN A 52 -6.13 -17.02 4.71
C GLN A 52 -5.14 -17.98 5.41
N GLY A 53 -4.80 -17.67 6.66
CA GLY A 53 -3.88 -18.47 7.46
C GLY A 53 -2.39 -18.34 7.09
N LYS A 54 -2.02 -17.44 6.17
CA LYS A 54 -0.62 -17.18 5.80
C LYS A 54 -0.14 -15.81 6.29
N ALA A 55 1.18 -15.68 6.38
CA ALA A 55 1.82 -14.39 6.61
C ALA A 55 1.58 -13.43 5.44
N MET A 56 1.66 -12.12 5.70
CA MET A 56 1.67 -11.12 4.62
C MET A 56 2.94 -11.30 3.77
N GLN A 57 2.77 -11.24 2.45
CA GLN A 57 3.84 -11.34 1.48
C GLN A 57 3.90 -10.05 0.66
N LEU A 58 5.10 -9.51 0.45
CA LEU A 58 5.26 -8.27 -0.31
C LEU A 58 5.14 -8.57 -1.80
N ILE A 59 4.28 -7.84 -2.50
CA ILE A 59 4.10 -7.97 -3.96
C ILE A 59 5.01 -6.97 -4.68
N TYR A 60 4.83 -5.69 -4.37
CA TYR A 60 5.59 -4.58 -4.91
C TYR A 60 5.73 -3.48 -3.85
N TYR A 61 6.81 -2.72 -3.95
CA TYR A 61 6.98 -1.49 -3.20
C TYR A 61 7.53 -0.38 -4.09
N SER A 62 7.57 0.83 -3.56
CA SER A 62 8.06 2.00 -4.25
C SER A 62 8.58 3.00 -3.24
N TYR A 63 9.71 3.65 -3.53
CA TYR A 63 10.30 4.72 -2.72
C TYR A 63 9.98 6.13 -3.23
N GLY A 64 9.21 6.25 -4.31
CA GLY A 64 8.88 7.54 -4.88
C GLY A 64 8.05 7.46 -6.15
N ALA A 65 7.69 8.63 -6.67
CA ALA A 65 6.98 8.72 -7.94
C ALA A 65 7.79 8.08 -9.08
N ASN A 66 7.09 7.36 -9.95
CA ASN A 66 7.62 6.63 -11.11
C ASN A 66 8.63 5.53 -10.77
N GLN A 67 8.68 5.08 -9.51
CA GLN A 67 9.51 3.97 -9.06
C GLN A 67 8.63 2.79 -8.66
N LYS A 68 9.10 1.57 -8.96
CA LYS A 68 8.53 0.33 -8.48
C LYS A 68 9.62 -0.73 -8.36
N GLU A 69 9.56 -1.50 -7.30
CA GLU A 69 10.50 -2.56 -7.00
C GLU A 69 9.73 -3.83 -6.65
N GLU A 70 10.22 -4.96 -7.13
CA GLU A 70 9.61 -6.26 -6.90
C GLU A 70 9.77 -6.70 -5.45
N GLY A 71 8.70 -7.27 -4.88
CA GLY A 71 8.71 -7.88 -3.56
C GLY A 71 9.06 -9.38 -3.60
N ASP A 72 8.51 -10.12 -2.64
CA ASP A 72 8.69 -11.56 -2.51
C ASP A 72 7.95 -12.34 -3.62
N ILE A 73 6.80 -11.81 -4.07
CA ILE A 73 5.87 -12.49 -4.99
C ILE A 73 5.37 -11.57 -6.11
N PRO A 74 6.24 -11.03 -6.99
CA PRO A 74 5.83 -10.10 -8.05
C PRO A 74 5.11 -10.79 -9.22
N ALA A 75 5.27 -12.11 -9.39
CA ALA A 75 4.76 -12.85 -10.53
C ALA A 75 3.22 -12.79 -10.61
N GLY A 76 2.69 -12.44 -11.79
CA GLY A 76 1.25 -12.28 -12.02
C GLY A 76 0.72 -10.87 -11.73
N PHE A 77 1.57 -9.98 -11.23
CA PHE A 77 1.22 -8.61 -10.90
C PHE A 77 2.03 -7.60 -11.73
N GLN A 78 1.48 -6.40 -11.91
CA GLN A 78 2.22 -5.23 -12.35
C GLN A 78 1.89 -4.05 -11.45
N ALA A 79 2.89 -3.27 -11.06
CA ALA A 79 2.66 -2.05 -10.29
C ALA A 79 2.86 -0.78 -11.13
N ASN A 80 2.15 0.28 -10.75
CA ASN A 80 2.33 1.62 -11.32
C ASN A 80 2.21 2.70 -10.22
N ARG A 81 3.21 3.57 -10.13
CA ARG A 81 3.29 4.65 -9.13
C ARG A 81 3.40 6.01 -9.83
N PRO A 82 2.32 6.60 -10.35
CA PRO A 82 2.41 7.84 -11.15
C PRO A 82 2.85 9.07 -10.33
N ASN A 83 2.58 9.10 -9.02
CA ASN A 83 2.90 10.21 -8.13
C ASN A 83 3.02 9.70 -6.69
N LEU A 84 3.40 10.56 -5.73
CA LEU A 84 3.51 10.16 -4.33
C LEU A 84 2.17 9.75 -3.72
N ALA A 85 1.05 10.30 -4.18
CA ALA A 85 -0.25 10.08 -3.57
C ALA A 85 -0.90 8.75 -3.95
N GLU A 86 -0.58 8.16 -5.10
CA GLU A 86 -1.32 7.00 -5.64
C GLU A 86 -0.42 5.83 -6.04
N PHE A 87 -0.73 4.61 -5.61
CA PHE A 87 -0.03 3.38 -6.00
C PHE A 87 -1.02 2.32 -6.51
N TYR A 88 -0.87 1.91 -7.77
CA TYR A 88 -1.75 0.96 -8.44
C TYR A 88 -1.08 -0.42 -8.54
N LEU A 89 -1.90 -1.47 -8.40
CA LEU A 89 -1.51 -2.85 -8.61
C LEU A 89 -2.48 -3.51 -9.59
N ASP A 90 -1.98 -3.86 -10.76
CA ASP A 90 -2.70 -4.61 -11.78
C ASP A 90 -2.43 -6.10 -11.60
N ILE A 91 -3.50 -6.89 -11.68
CA ILE A 91 -3.48 -8.36 -11.68
C ILE A 91 -3.92 -8.78 -13.07
N LEU A 92 -3.01 -9.36 -13.83
CA LEU A 92 -3.29 -9.77 -15.21
C LEU A 92 -3.73 -11.23 -15.25
N SER A 93 -4.80 -11.52 -16.01
CA SER A 93 -5.36 -12.87 -16.14
C SER A 93 -5.55 -13.52 -14.76
N VAL A 94 -6.51 -13.00 -13.99
CA VAL A 94 -6.77 -13.39 -12.60
C VAL A 94 -7.01 -14.90 -12.49
N LYS A 95 -6.43 -15.51 -11.45
CA LYS A 95 -6.56 -16.94 -11.13
C LYS A 95 -7.04 -17.11 -9.69
N LEU A 96 -7.55 -18.30 -9.34
CA LEU A 96 -7.98 -18.63 -7.97
C LEU A 96 -6.95 -18.31 -6.87
N ASN A 97 -5.64 -18.45 -7.15
CA ASN A 97 -4.59 -18.14 -6.17
C ASN A 97 -4.43 -16.64 -5.85
N HIS A 98 -5.00 -15.76 -6.68
CA HIS A 98 -5.07 -14.32 -6.43
C HIS A 98 -6.23 -13.94 -5.49
N SER A 99 -7.10 -14.88 -5.12
CA SER A 99 -8.15 -14.64 -4.12
C SER A 99 -7.52 -14.52 -2.72
N ALA A 100 -7.47 -13.30 -2.21
CA ALA A 100 -6.77 -12.93 -0.98
C ALA A 100 -7.25 -11.57 -0.45
N VAL A 101 -6.79 -11.20 0.74
CA VAL A 101 -6.87 -9.81 1.22
C VAL A 101 -5.61 -9.08 0.77
N TYR A 102 -5.80 -7.90 0.17
CA TYR A 102 -4.71 -7.04 -0.27
C TYR A 102 -4.58 -5.85 0.68
N PHE A 103 -3.36 -5.56 1.10
CA PHE A 103 -3.06 -4.45 2.00
C PHE A 103 -2.11 -3.46 1.34
N CYS A 104 -2.50 -2.20 1.34
CA CYS A 104 -1.62 -1.09 1.06
C CYS A 104 -1.08 -0.48 2.36
N ALA A 105 0.21 -0.17 2.36
CA ALA A 105 0.86 0.59 3.42
C ALA A 105 1.70 1.73 2.83
N SER A 106 2.03 2.73 3.65
CA SER A 106 2.92 3.82 3.27
C SER A 106 3.79 4.27 4.42
N SER A 107 4.99 4.78 4.13
CA SER A 107 5.90 5.32 5.14
C SER A 107 6.67 6.54 4.61
N LEU A 108 7.01 7.46 5.52
CA LEU A 108 7.87 8.59 5.22
C LEU A 108 9.32 8.16 4.96
N ASP A 109 9.76 7.18 5.74
CA ASP A 109 11.13 6.67 5.74
C ASP A 109 11.15 5.17 5.43
N THR A 110 12.24 4.71 4.82
CA THR A 110 12.51 3.28 4.74
C THR A 110 13.32 2.95 5.97
N THR A 111 12.73 2.29 6.96
CA THR A 111 13.56 1.56 7.90
C THR A 111 14.29 0.52 7.06
N LEU A 112 15.57 0.75 6.77
CA LEU A 112 16.45 -0.26 6.20
C LEU A 112 16.45 -1.37 7.23
N GLN A 113 15.60 -2.39 7.03
CA GLN A 113 15.58 -3.55 7.88
C GLN A 113 16.82 -4.34 7.51
N SER A 114 17.96 -3.88 8.04
CA SER A 114 19.17 -4.69 8.07
C SER A 114 18.75 -5.94 8.82
N HIS A 115 18.52 -7.02 8.09
CA HIS A 115 18.71 -8.35 8.62
C HIS A 115 20.19 -8.41 9.03
N LEU A 116 20.52 -7.84 10.20
CA LEU A 116 21.55 -8.39 11.06
C LEU A 116 20.99 -9.76 11.42
N LEU A 117 21.18 -10.71 10.50
CA LEU A 117 21.15 -12.13 10.79
C LEU A 117 21.91 -12.26 12.09
N SER A 118 21.21 -12.74 13.12
CA SER A 118 21.74 -12.91 14.45
C SER A 118 23.06 -13.68 14.35
N LEU A 119 24.18 -12.95 14.34
CA LEU A 119 25.49 -13.49 14.61
C LEU A 119 25.57 -13.61 16.13
N HIS A 120 24.86 -14.60 16.66
CA HIS A 120 25.17 -15.17 17.95
C HIS A 120 25.50 -16.64 17.72
N LYS A 121 26.80 -16.88 17.86
CA LYS A 121 27.49 -18.16 18.00
C LYS A 121 26.98 -18.94 19.21
#